data_AF-A0AAE9YVN0-F1
#
_entry.id   AF-A0AAE9YVN0-F1
#
_cell.length_a   1.000
_cell.length_b   1.000
_cell.length_c   1.000
_cell.angle_alpha   90.00
_cell.angle_beta   90.00
_cell.angle_gamma   90.00
#
_symmetry.space_group_name_H-M   'P 1'
#
loop_
_entity.id
_entity.type
_entity.pdbx_description
1 polymer ?
#
loop_
_entity_poly.entity_id
_entity_poly.type
_entity_poly.pdbx_seq_one_letter_code
_entity_poly.pdbx_strand_id
1 'polypeptide(L)'
;MRYFILMTFIVTFWVSAHEQQVLSEQNVIEVHQVDNKYLYESWKFELENIDYSNGIDYQEANIIIKNFAFTPKAASCGATGIIVDYGAYWKVATYEGFSATPGEAIFIHKKSGKMSQDGNVLFSHPNKMKMSYLEGTHLDISVVK
;
A
#
# COMPACT_ATOMS: atom_id res chain seq x y z
N MET A 1 -14.78 -16.31 -64.38
CA MET A 1 -13.92 -15.60 -63.41
C MET A 1 -14.72 -14.48 -62.70
N ARG A 2 -15.86 -14.82 -62.08
CA ARG A 2 -16.76 -13.86 -61.38
C ARG A 2 -17.15 -14.32 -59.97
N TYR A 3 -16.91 -15.59 -59.63
CA TYR A 3 -17.29 -16.18 -58.34
C TYR A 3 -16.19 -16.12 -57.27
N PHE A 4 -14.96 -15.73 -57.64
CA PHE A 4 -13.82 -15.73 -56.71
C PHE A 4 -13.74 -14.49 -55.82
N ILE A 5 -14.36 -13.37 -56.23
CA ILE A 5 -14.33 -12.09 -55.48
C ILE A 5 -15.40 -12.05 -54.38
N LEU A 6 -16.46 -12.87 -54.48
CA LEU A 6 -17.56 -12.88 -53.51
C LEU A 6 -17.22 -13.65 -52.22
N MET A 7 -16.31 -14.63 -52.31
CA MET A 7 -15.92 -15.49 -51.17
C MET A 7 -14.99 -14.79 -50.18
N THR A 8 -14.18 -13.81 -50.62
CA THR A 8 -13.27 -13.07 -49.74
C THR A 8 -13.99 -12.03 -48.89
N PHE A 9 -15.15 -11.51 -49.32
CA PHE A 9 -15.91 -10.49 -48.57
C PHE A 9 -16.69 -11.07 -47.37
N ILE A 10 -17.03 -12.37 -47.41
CA ILE A 10 -17.81 -13.00 -46.34
C ILE A 10 -16.91 -13.37 -45.15
N VAL A 11 -15.65 -13.73 -45.41
CA VAL A 11 -14.70 -14.13 -44.36
C VAL A 11 -14.23 -12.92 -43.54
N THR A 12 -14.05 -11.74 -44.16
CA THR A 12 -13.67 -10.53 -43.42
C THR A 12 -14.79 -10.01 -42.52
N PHE A 13 -16.06 -10.17 -42.91
CA PHE A 13 -17.20 -9.78 -42.07
C PHE A 13 -17.37 -10.66 -40.82
N TRP A 14 -16.97 -11.94 -40.88
CA TRP A 14 -17.02 -12.84 -39.72
C TRP A 14 -15.92 -12.55 -38.69
N VAL A 15 -14.73 -12.11 -39.12
CA VAL A 15 -13.64 -11.74 -38.21
C VAL A 15 -13.98 -10.45 -37.44
N SER A 16 -14.57 -9.44 -38.10
CA SER A 16 -14.91 -8.17 -37.44
C SER A 16 -16.08 -8.28 -36.44
N ALA A 17 -17.02 -9.22 -36.64
CA ALA A 17 -18.12 -9.43 -35.70
C ALA A 17 -17.67 -10.14 -34.41
N HIS A 18 -16.66 -11.02 -34.48
CA HIS A 18 -16.12 -11.69 -33.30
C HIS A 18 -15.26 -10.75 -32.44
N GLU A 19 -14.52 -9.82 -33.07
CA GLU A 19 -13.73 -8.80 -32.36
C GLU A 19 -14.60 -7.79 -31.60
N GLN A 20 -15.81 -7.48 -32.08
CA GLN A 20 -16.73 -6.60 -31.35
C GLN A 20 -17.39 -7.27 -30.13
N GLN A 21 -17.47 -8.60 -30.09
CA GLN A 21 -18.06 -9.31 -28.95
C GLN A 21 -17.07 -9.49 -27.80
N VAL A 22 -15.76 -9.45 -28.06
CA VAL A 22 -14.72 -9.52 -27.01
C VAL A 22 -14.53 -8.19 -26.27
N LEU A 23 -15.01 -7.07 -26.83
CA LEU A 23 -14.98 -5.75 -26.18
C LEU A 23 -16.22 -5.43 -25.32
N SER A 24 -17.25 -6.29 -25.33
CA SER A 24 -18.48 -6.05 -24.54
C SER A 24 -18.48 -6.71 -23.17
N GLU A 25 -17.49 -7.55 -22.85
CA GLU A 25 -17.22 -7.92 -21.46
C GLU A 25 -16.29 -6.87 -20.87
N GLN A 26 -16.83 -5.67 -20.67
CA GLN A 26 -16.37 -4.83 -19.58
C GLN A 26 -16.54 -5.68 -18.32
N ASN A 27 -15.45 -6.33 -17.91
CA ASN A 27 -15.26 -6.73 -16.53
C ASN A 27 -15.63 -5.50 -15.70
N VAL A 28 -16.84 -5.52 -15.13
CA VAL A 28 -17.18 -4.72 -13.99
C VAL A 28 -16.23 -5.23 -12.92
N ILE A 29 -15.04 -4.64 -12.87
CA ILE A 29 -14.24 -4.67 -11.68
C ILE A 29 -15.11 -3.89 -10.70
N GLU A 30 -15.96 -4.60 -9.95
CA GLU A 30 -16.38 -4.10 -8.65
C GLU A 30 -15.09 -3.92 -7.87
N VAL A 31 -14.49 -2.75 -8.03
CA VAL A 31 -13.52 -2.25 -7.08
C VAL A 31 -14.37 -2.09 -5.83
N HIS A 32 -14.39 -3.14 -4.99
CA HIS A 32 -14.66 -2.98 -3.58
C HIS A 32 -13.58 -2.01 -3.11
N GLN A 33 -13.87 -0.71 -3.21
CA GLN A 33 -13.15 0.30 -2.48
C GLN A 33 -13.41 -0.07 -1.02
N VAL A 34 -12.51 -0.87 -0.46
CA VAL A 34 -12.39 -0.98 0.99
C VAL A 34 -12.20 0.47 1.40
N ASP A 35 -13.24 1.06 1.97
CA ASP A 35 -13.22 2.45 2.37
C ASP A 35 -12.01 2.59 3.30
N ASN A 36 -11.00 3.33 2.83
CA ASN A 36 -9.67 3.41 3.45
C ASN A 36 -9.78 3.81 4.93
N LYS A 37 -10.90 4.42 5.31
CA LYS A 37 -11.26 4.70 6.68
C LYS A 37 -11.39 3.45 7.56
N TYR A 38 -12.05 2.39 7.10
CA TYR A 38 -12.19 1.15 7.89
C TYR A 38 -10.85 0.45 8.10
N LEU A 39 -10.01 0.45 7.06
CA LEU A 39 -8.67 -0.12 7.15
C LEU A 39 -7.81 0.65 8.17
N TYR A 40 -7.91 1.98 8.11
CA TYR A 40 -7.26 2.89 9.06
C TYR A 40 -7.71 2.64 10.51
N GLU A 41 -9.02 2.59 10.77
CA GLU A 41 -9.57 2.37 12.11
C GLU A 41 -9.16 1.00 12.66
N SER A 42 -9.16 -0.04 11.82
CA SER A 42 -8.70 -1.37 12.18
C SER A 42 -7.23 -1.38 12.61
N TRP A 43 -6.34 -0.71 11.88
CA TRP A 43 -4.90 -0.74 12.18
C TRP A 43 -4.55 0.11 13.39
N LYS A 44 -5.26 1.22 13.57
CA LYS A 44 -5.17 2.01 14.78
C LYS A 44 -5.61 1.20 16.00
N PHE A 45 -6.71 0.45 15.88
CA PHE A 45 -7.17 -0.44 16.93
C PHE A 45 -6.14 -1.53 17.24
N GLU A 46 -5.52 -2.16 16.24
CA GLU A 46 -4.42 -3.11 16.44
C GLU A 46 -3.28 -2.49 17.26
N LEU A 47 -2.86 -1.26 16.94
CA LEU A 47 -1.78 -0.55 17.63
C LEU A 47 -2.12 -0.22 19.09
N GLU A 48 -3.36 0.16 19.35
CA GLU A 48 -3.86 0.52 20.69
C GLU A 48 -3.98 -0.69 21.63
N ASN A 49 -4.09 -1.90 21.08
CA ASN A 49 -4.23 -3.15 21.85
C ASN A 49 -2.92 -3.93 22.03
N ILE A 50 -1.77 -3.39 21.58
CA ILE A 50 -0.46 -3.99 21.87
C ILE A 50 -0.24 -3.97 23.39
N ASP A 51 0.16 -5.11 23.97
CA ASP A 51 0.57 -5.20 25.36
C ASP A 51 2.06 -4.92 25.46
N TYR A 52 2.43 -3.76 26.01
CA TYR A 52 3.84 -3.38 26.15
C TYR A 52 4.50 -3.94 27.42
N SER A 53 3.78 -4.67 28.27
CA SER A 53 4.26 -5.10 29.59
C SER A 53 5.36 -6.17 29.52
N ASN A 54 5.30 -7.05 28.53
CA ASN A 54 6.28 -8.10 28.21
C ASN A 54 7.32 -7.64 27.17
N GLY A 55 7.18 -6.43 26.64
CA GLY A 55 7.99 -5.91 25.55
C GLY A 55 7.47 -6.37 24.18
N ILE A 56 7.94 -5.69 23.14
CA ILE A 56 7.43 -5.77 21.77
C ILE A 56 8.03 -6.98 21.07
N ASP A 57 7.17 -7.91 20.67
CA ASP A 57 7.53 -9.05 19.83
C ASP A 57 7.56 -8.70 18.33
N TYR A 58 7.82 -9.69 17.49
CA TYR A 58 7.89 -9.48 16.04
C TYR A 58 6.55 -9.05 15.42
N GLN A 59 5.43 -9.62 15.88
CA GLN A 59 4.10 -9.30 15.36
C GLN A 59 3.71 -7.87 15.73
N GLU A 60 3.97 -7.47 16.97
CA GLU A 60 3.75 -6.13 17.47
C GLU A 60 4.66 -5.11 16.78
N ALA A 61 5.92 -5.46 16.52
CA ALA A 61 6.82 -4.63 15.71
C ALA A 61 6.26 -4.41 14.27
N ASN A 62 5.68 -5.45 13.68
CA ASN A 62 5.04 -5.34 12.37
C ASN A 62 3.80 -4.42 12.41
N ILE A 63 2.96 -4.51 13.44
CA ILE A 63 1.81 -3.61 13.65
C ILE A 63 2.30 -2.15 13.77
N ILE A 64 3.37 -1.92 14.54
CA ILE A 64 3.97 -0.59 14.73
C ILE A 64 4.45 -0.01 13.39
N ILE A 65 5.17 -0.80 12.56
CA ILE A 65 5.67 -0.34 11.26
C ILE A 65 4.55 -0.07 10.26
N LYS A 66 3.56 -0.95 10.22
CA LYS A 66 2.36 -0.80 9.38
C LYS A 66 1.64 0.51 9.69
N ASN A 67 1.51 0.86 10.97
CA ASN A 67 0.93 2.14 11.39
C ASN A 67 1.85 3.34 11.12
N PHE A 68 3.17 3.17 11.29
CA PHE A 68 4.16 4.21 10.99
C PHE A 68 4.06 4.72 9.56
N ALA A 69 3.80 3.84 8.59
CA ALA A 69 3.65 4.18 7.16
C ALA A 69 2.58 5.26 6.88
N PHE A 70 1.63 5.46 7.79
CA PHE A 70 0.57 6.46 7.68
C PHE A 70 0.88 7.76 8.42
N THR A 71 2.09 7.93 8.93
CA THR A 71 2.49 9.15 9.64
C THR A 71 3.23 10.09 8.69
N PRO A 72 3.16 11.43 8.91
CA PRO A 72 3.97 12.37 8.14
C PRO A 72 5.48 12.10 8.21
N LYS A 73 5.94 11.41 9.26
CA LYS A 73 7.35 11.04 9.44
C LYS A 73 7.78 9.87 8.55
N ALA A 74 6.85 9.12 7.95
CA ALA A 74 7.18 8.06 7.00
C ALA A 74 7.47 8.57 5.59
N ALA A 75 7.15 9.83 5.27
CA ALA A 75 7.39 10.41 3.95
C ALA A 75 8.87 10.38 3.53
N SER A 76 9.81 10.38 4.48
CA SER A 76 11.25 10.24 4.23
C SER A 76 11.70 8.81 3.96
N CYS A 77 10.86 7.80 4.20
CA CYS A 77 11.26 6.39 4.23
C CYS A 77 10.86 5.61 2.97
N GLY A 78 10.00 6.19 2.12
CA GLY A 78 9.42 5.57 0.92
C GLY A 78 8.57 4.33 1.21
N ALA A 79 9.21 3.18 1.39
CA ALA A 79 8.60 1.91 1.78
C ALA A 79 9.41 1.22 2.90
N THR A 80 8.75 0.37 3.68
CA THR A 80 9.41 -0.45 4.72
C THR A 80 9.61 -1.89 4.24
N GLY A 81 10.67 -2.52 4.72
CA GLY A 81 11.13 -3.84 4.33
C GLY A 81 11.16 -4.83 5.50
N ILE A 82 12.14 -5.74 5.43
CA ILE A 82 12.30 -6.82 6.40
C ILE A 82 12.59 -6.26 7.79
N ILE A 83 11.93 -6.83 8.79
CA ILE A 83 12.18 -6.61 10.21
C ILE A 83 13.13 -7.70 10.70
N VAL A 84 14.25 -7.33 11.30
CA VAL A 84 15.23 -8.26 11.88
C VAL A 84 15.48 -7.96 13.35
N ASP A 85 15.79 -9.02 14.10
CA ASP A 85 16.25 -8.87 15.48
C ASP A 85 17.63 -8.20 15.50
N TYR A 86 17.74 -7.09 16.25
CA TYR A 86 18.98 -6.37 16.47
C TYR A 86 19.18 -6.10 17.97
N GLY A 87 19.15 -7.17 18.77
CA GLY A 87 19.41 -7.14 20.20
C GLY A 87 18.28 -6.43 20.96
N ALA A 88 18.55 -5.25 21.51
CA ALA A 88 17.54 -4.45 22.21
C ALA A 88 16.50 -3.80 21.28
N TYR A 89 16.69 -3.95 19.96
CA TYR A 89 15.87 -3.29 18.94
C TYR A 89 15.37 -4.29 17.90
N TRP A 90 14.25 -3.95 17.27
CA TRP A 90 13.90 -4.40 15.94
C TRP A 90 14.49 -3.42 14.94
N LYS A 91 15.25 -3.91 13.96
CA LYS A 91 15.77 -3.11 12.85
C LYS A 91 14.93 -3.36 11.61
N VAL A 92 14.47 -2.30 10.97
CA VAL A 92 13.56 -2.33 9.84
C VAL A 92 14.24 -1.66 8.66
N ALA A 93 14.39 -2.41 7.57
CA ALA A 93 14.90 -1.84 6.33
C ALA A 93 13.90 -0.82 5.75
N THR A 94 14.40 0.22 5.11
CA THR A 94 13.58 1.20 4.39
C THR A 94 14.09 1.32 2.96
N TYR A 95 13.24 1.81 2.07
CA TYR A 95 13.54 1.97 0.66
C TYR A 95 12.99 3.28 0.14
N GLU A 96 13.86 4.12 -0.39
CA GLU A 96 13.53 5.48 -0.83
C GLU A 96 13.43 5.59 -2.35
N GLY A 97 12.51 6.43 -2.80
CA GLY A 97 12.31 6.75 -4.21
C GLY A 97 11.67 5.62 -5.04
N PHE A 98 11.43 5.91 -6.32
CA PHE A 98 10.80 4.97 -7.26
C PHE A 98 11.65 3.71 -7.52
N SER A 99 12.97 3.81 -7.38
CA SER A 99 13.89 2.69 -7.57
C SER A 99 14.05 1.79 -6.34
N ALA A 100 13.35 2.08 -5.23
CA ALA A 100 13.47 1.36 -3.96
C ALA A 100 14.93 1.23 -3.51
N THR A 101 15.68 2.34 -3.54
CA THR A 101 17.07 2.37 -3.08
C THR A 101 17.10 2.18 -1.57
N PRO A 102 18.03 1.39 -0.99
CA PRO A 102 18.12 1.26 0.46
C PRO A 102 18.21 2.62 1.15
N GLY A 103 17.27 2.89 2.05
CA GLY A 103 17.20 4.10 2.86
C GLY A 103 17.72 3.88 4.28
N GLU A 104 17.53 4.89 5.12
CA GLU A 104 17.92 4.84 6.52
C GLU A 104 17.03 3.90 7.33
N ALA A 105 17.65 2.93 8.03
CA ALA A 105 16.91 1.94 8.79
C ALA A 105 16.16 2.55 9.97
N ILE A 106 14.96 2.03 10.24
CA ILE A 106 14.17 2.38 11.42
C ILE A 106 14.48 1.37 12.53
N PHE A 107 14.62 1.88 13.74
CA PHE A 107 14.85 1.08 14.94
C PHE A 107 13.68 1.24 15.89
N ILE A 108 13.13 0.11 16.37
CA ILE A 108 12.09 0.07 17.40
C ILE A 108 12.68 -0.57 18.65
N HIS A 109 12.75 0.16 19.76
CA HIS A 109 13.26 -0.38 21.01
C HIS A 109 12.27 -1.39 21.61
N LYS A 110 12.68 -2.65 21.79
CA LYS A 110 11.78 -3.75 22.18
C LYS A 110 11.03 -3.49 23.49
N LYS A 111 11.66 -2.88 24.48
CA LYS A 111 11.00 -2.64 25.79
C LYS A 111 10.09 -1.42 25.83
N SER A 112 10.34 -0.41 24.99
CA SER A 112 9.68 0.90 25.14
C SER A 112 8.92 1.37 23.91
N GLY A 113 9.05 0.66 22.79
CA GLY A 113 8.47 1.05 21.50
C GLY A 113 9.01 2.36 20.95
N LYS A 114 10.05 2.95 21.55
CA LYS A 114 10.69 4.16 21.03
C LYS A 114 11.20 3.87 19.63
N MET A 115 10.83 4.74 18.69
CA MET A 115 11.25 4.67 17.29
C MET A 115 12.29 5.72 16.97
N SER A 116 13.33 5.32 16.25
CA SER A 116 14.37 6.23 15.76
C SER A 116 14.85 5.84 14.37
N GLN A 117 15.31 6.83 13.62
CA GLN A 117 15.95 6.67 12.32
C GLN A 117 17.14 7.62 12.27
N ASP A 118 18.31 7.15 11.84
CA ASP A 118 19.55 7.94 11.82
C ASP A 118 19.83 8.70 13.14
N GLY A 119 19.72 8.00 14.27
CA GLY A 119 19.89 8.59 15.62
C GLY A 119 18.80 9.56 16.08
N ASN A 120 17.90 10.00 15.19
CA ASN A 120 16.81 10.91 15.50
C ASN A 120 15.59 10.18 16.02
N VAL A 121 15.00 10.66 17.11
CA VAL A 121 13.77 10.08 17.66
C VAL A 121 12.57 10.46 16.79
N LEU A 122 11.97 9.47 16.16
CA LEU A 122 10.73 9.63 15.40
C LEU A 122 9.53 9.68 16.36
N PHE A 123 9.43 8.72 17.27
CA PHE A 123 8.37 8.67 18.27
C PHE A 123 8.93 8.14 19.60
N SER A 124 8.55 8.77 20.70
CA SER A 124 8.93 8.30 22.03
C SER A 124 8.18 7.01 22.44
N HIS A 125 7.01 6.77 21.85
CA HIS A 125 6.19 5.58 22.04
C HIS A 125 5.22 5.42 20.84
N PRO A 126 4.81 4.20 20.44
CA PRO A 126 3.96 4.02 19.25
C PRO A 126 2.58 4.68 19.36
N ASN A 127 1.98 4.73 20.56
CA ASN A 127 0.73 5.48 20.81
C ASN A 127 0.82 7.01 20.58
N LYS A 128 2.02 7.57 20.34
CA LYS A 128 2.21 8.98 19.98
C LYS A 128 2.20 9.21 18.47
N MET A 129 2.06 8.16 17.66
CA MET A 129 1.89 8.29 16.22
C MET A 129 0.61 9.04 15.91
N LYS A 130 0.77 10.20 15.27
CA LYS A 130 -0.33 10.90 14.62
C LYS A 130 -0.35 10.49 13.17
N MET A 131 -1.30 9.65 12.83
CA MET A 131 -1.50 9.20 11.47
C MET A 131 -2.20 10.31 10.68
N SER A 132 -1.75 10.55 9.47
CA SER A 132 -2.38 11.42 8.48
C SER A 132 -3.19 10.55 7.54
N TYR A 133 -4.52 10.65 7.63
CA TYR A 133 -5.40 10.09 6.62
C TYR A 133 -5.33 10.98 5.37
N LEU A 134 -4.99 10.40 4.22
CA LEU A 134 -5.32 11.02 2.95
C LEU A 134 -6.81 10.76 2.75
N GLU A 135 -7.66 11.72 3.12
CA GLU A 135 -9.02 11.74 2.58
C GLU A 135 -8.87 11.67 1.07
N GLY A 136 -9.47 10.62 0.47
CA GLY A 136 -9.35 10.37 -0.95
C GLY A 136 -9.58 11.68 -1.70
N THR A 137 -8.56 12.16 -2.41
CA THR A 137 -8.78 13.12 -3.48
C THR A 137 -9.75 12.45 -4.43
N HIS A 138 -11.03 12.83 -4.34
CA HIS A 138 -11.98 12.67 -5.41
C HIS A 138 -11.34 13.33 -6.63
N LEU A 139 -10.80 12.52 -7.54
CA LEU A 139 -10.57 12.97 -8.89
C LEU A 139 -11.97 13.14 -9.49
N ASP A 140 -12.54 14.34 -9.34
CA ASP A 140 -13.69 14.78 -10.12
C ASP A 140 -13.25 14.85 -11.58
N ILE A 141 -13.32 13.71 -12.27
CA ILE A 141 -13.27 13.66 -13.72
C ILE A 141 -14.63 14.19 -14.17
N SER A 142 -14.75 15.51 -14.23
CA SER A 142 -15.85 16.17 -14.91
C SER A 142 -15.66 15.92 -16.42
N VAL A 143 -16.37 14.93 -16.94
CA VAL A 143 -16.56 14.79 -18.38
C VAL A 143 -17.36 16.00 -18.86
N VAL A 144 -16.65 16.99 -19.41
CA VAL A 144 -17.29 18.08 -20.14
C VAL A 144 -17.94 17.46 -21.38
N LYS A 145 -19.28 17.44 -21.40
CA LYS A 145 -20.06 17.18 -22.62
C LYS A 145 -20.08 18.42 -23.51
#